data_AF-A0A2A3AM08-F1
#
_entry.id   AF-A0A2A3AM08-F1
#
_cell.length_a   1.000
_cell.length_b   1.000
_cell.length_c   1.000
_cell.angle_alpha   90.00
_cell.angle_beta   90.00
_cell.angle_gamma   90.00
#
_symmetry.space_group_name_H-M   'P 1'
#
loop_
_entity.id
_entity.type
_entity.pdbx_description
1 polymer ?
#
loop_
_entity_poly.entity_id
_entity_poly.type
_entity_poly.pdbx_seq_one_letter_code
_entity_poly.pdbx_strand_id
1 'polypeptide(L)'
;MSIHVILATAYRIDLGRLSFLNSLLLVGIRCENNMPIFQRMMKRPCRGLYFVGPASANAYGRVARLLFGAKHPNRYLARHLARTLGRKMATGSESLPSHLGYRYERS
;
A
#
# COMPACT_ATOMS: atom_id res chain seq x y z
N MET A 1 38.79 -9.51 24.95
CA MET A 1 38.40 -9.97 23.61
C MET A 1 36.87 -9.95 23.55
N SER A 2 36.25 -9.02 22.83
CA SER A 2 34.79 -8.94 22.75
C SER A 2 34.29 -9.67 21.51
N ILE A 3 33.33 -10.57 21.69
CA ILE A 3 32.67 -11.27 20.61
C ILE A 3 31.48 -10.42 20.16
N HIS A 4 31.46 -10.05 18.90
CA HIS A 4 30.35 -9.36 18.27
C HIS A 4 29.59 -10.33 17.37
N VAL A 5 28.26 -10.34 17.51
CA VAL A 5 27.37 -11.11 16.66
C VAL A 5 26.59 -10.16 15.76
N ILE A 6 26.55 -10.46 14.47
CA ILE A 6 25.78 -9.70 13.48
C ILE A 6 24.60 -10.57 13.01
N LEU A 7 23.38 -10.04 13.15
CA LEU A 7 22.17 -10.71 12.70
C LEU A 7 21.75 -10.15 11.32
N ALA A 8 22.18 -10.83 10.25
CA ALA A 8 21.91 -10.45 8.86
C ALA A 8 20.66 -11.15 8.27
N THR A 9 19.60 -11.31 9.07
CA THR A 9 18.41 -12.13 8.72
C THR A 9 17.38 -11.42 7.83
N ALA A 10 17.74 -10.28 7.25
CA ALA A 10 16.84 -9.42 6.46
C ALA A 10 15.58 -8.96 7.22
N TYR A 11 14.59 -8.47 6.48
CA TYR A 11 13.37 -7.86 7.02
C TYR A 11 12.10 -8.61 6.58
N ARG A 12 11.08 -8.60 7.44
CA ARG A 12 9.71 -9.05 7.13
C ARG A 12 8.78 -7.85 7.05
N ILE A 13 7.85 -7.89 6.10
CA ILE A 13 6.79 -6.88 5.99
C ILE A 13 5.66 -7.26 6.93
N ASP A 14 5.20 -6.27 7.70
CA ASP A 14 4.11 -6.42 8.64
C ASP A 14 3.19 -5.19 8.57
N LEU A 15 1.98 -5.36 8.03
CA LEU A 15 1.01 -4.27 7.94
C LEU A 15 0.51 -3.80 9.32
N GLY A 16 0.50 -4.67 10.33
CA GLY A 16 0.09 -4.31 11.70
C GLY A 16 1.06 -3.36 12.38
N ARG A 17 2.29 -3.23 11.86
CA ARG A 17 3.29 -2.27 12.36
C ARG A 17 3.23 -0.91 11.66
N LEU A 18 2.34 -0.73 10.67
CA LEU A 18 2.14 0.54 9.99
C LEU A 18 1.15 1.38 10.79
N SER A 19 1.65 2.22 11.69
CA SER A 19 0.82 3.05 12.59
C SER A 19 -0.17 3.97 11.88
N PHE A 20 0.07 4.30 10.60
CA PHE A 20 -0.86 5.09 9.79
C PHE A 20 -2.05 4.27 9.24
N LEU A 21 -2.00 2.93 9.29
CA LEU A 21 -3.13 2.07 8.94
C LEU A 21 -3.98 1.83 10.20
N ASN A 22 -5.19 2.38 10.20
CA ASN A 22 -6.17 2.13 11.25
C ASN A 22 -6.51 0.62 11.33
N SER A 23 -6.65 0.08 12.54
CA SER A 23 -7.01 -1.32 12.78
C SER A 23 -8.29 -1.76 12.03
N LEU A 24 -9.28 -0.88 11.88
CA LEU A 24 -10.49 -1.15 11.09
C LEU A 24 -10.20 -1.35 9.60
N LEU A 25 -9.20 -0.67 9.05
CA LEU A 25 -8.75 -0.91 7.68
C LEU A 25 -8.04 -2.25 7.56
N LEU A 26 -7.24 -2.63 8.57
CA LEU A 26 -6.54 -3.92 8.60
C LEU A 26 -7.51 -5.10 8.62
N VAL A 27 -8.63 -5.00 9.33
CA VAL A 27 -9.69 -6.04 9.34
C VAL A 27 -10.25 -6.29 7.93
N GLY A 28 -10.32 -5.26 7.09
CA GLY A 28 -10.79 -5.37 5.70
C GLY A 28 -9.76 -5.96 4.73
N ILE A 29 -8.51 -6.13 5.13
CA ILE A 29 -7.42 -6.58 4.27
C ILE A 29 -7.16 -8.05 4.57
N ARG A 30 -7.32 -8.90 3.54
CA ARG A 30 -6.84 -10.29 3.64
C ARG A 30 -5.32 -10.29 3.67
N CYS A 31 -4.75 -10.92 4.69
CA CYS A 31 -3.32 -11.04 4.88
C CYS A 31 -2.89 -12.50 5.04
N GLU A 32 -1.68 -12.81 4.58
CA GLU A 32 -0.93 -14.01 4.91
C GLU A 32 0.40 -13.56 5.51
N ASN A 33 0.73 -14.03 6.72
CA ASN A 33 1.93 -13.60 7.44
C ASN A 33 2.09 -12.07 7.56
N ASN A 34 1.00 -11.36 7.87
CA ASN A 34 0.91 -9.89 7.91
C ASN A 34 1.29 -9.16 6.60
N MET A 35 1.43 -9.89 5.49
CA MET A 35 1.52 -9.33 4.14
C MET A 35 0.16 -9.41 3.46
N PRO A 36 -0.25 -8.37 2.71
CA PRO A 36 -1.51 -8.42 2.00
C PRO A 36 -1.45 -9.52 0.92
N ILE A 37 -2.50 -10.33 0.85
CA ILE A 37 -2.70 -11.26 -0.26
C ILE A 37 -3.61 -10.63 -1.30
N PHE A 38 -3.16 -10.66 -2.54
CA PHE A 38 -3.94 -10.22 -3.68
C PHE A 38 -4.48 -11.49 -4.34
N GLN A 39 -5.79 -11.71 -4.31
CA GLN A 39 -6.36 -12.73 -5.19
C GLN A 39 -5.91 -12.39 -6.62
N ARG A 40 -5.49 -13.42 -7.37
CA ARG A 40 -4.80 -13.38 -8.68
C ARG A 40 -5.39 -12.43 -9.74
N MET A 41 -6.58 -11.89 -9.51
CA MET A 41 -7.30 -10.97 -10.38
C MET A 41 -8.08 -9.86 -9.63
N MET A 42 -7.72 -9.49 -8.39
CA MET A 42 -8.46 -8.44 -7.67
C MET A 42 -8.16 -7.06 -8.27
N LYS A 43 -8.87 -6.78 -9.37
CA LYS A 43 -8.95 -5.51 -10.12
C LYS A 43 -9.47 -4.34 -9.30
N ARG A 44 -9.64 -4.50 -7.98
CA ARG A 44 -10.26 -3.51 -7.09
C ARG A 44 -9.58 -3.56 -5.73
N PRO A 45 -8.72 -2.59 -5.40
CA PRO A 45 -8.31 -2.40 -4.02
C PRO A 45 -9.55 -2.13 -3.15
N CYS A 46 -9.44 -2.32 -1.83
CA CYS A 46 -10.34 -1.63 -0.89
C CYS A 46 -10.45 -0.19 -1.39
N ARG A 47 -11.67 0.32 -1.68
CA ARG A 47 -11.87 1.53 -2.51
C ARG A 47 -10.90 2.65 -2.09
N GLY A 48 -9.87 2.92 -2.91
CA GLY A 48 -8.87 3.97 -2.67
C GLY A 48 -7.56 3.58 -1.98
N LEU A 49 -7.37 2.34 -1.53
CA LEU A 49 -6.16 1.88 -0.84
C LEU A 49 -5.26 1.03 -1.74
N TYR A 50 -4.06 1.50 -2.06
CA TYR A 50 -3.13 0.79 -2.96
C TYR A 50 -1.85 0.39 -2.22
N PHE A 51 -1.33 -0.80 -2.53
CA PHE A 51 -0.04 -1.27 -2.05
C PHE A 51 0.96 -1.30 -3.20
N VAL A 52 2.14 -0.72 -2.99
CA VAL A 52 3.29 -0.73 -3.91
C VAL A 52 4.57 -1.10 -3.17
N GLY A 53 5.62 -1.44 -3.91
CA GLY A 53 6.92 -1.78 -3.33
C GLY A 53 6.87 -3.10 -2.53
N PRO A 54 7.57 -3.20 -1.38
CA PRO A 54 7.69 -4.46 -0.66
C PRO A 54 6.37 -5.11 -0.24
N ALA A 55 5.36 -4.31 0.10
CA ALA A 55 4.03 -4.76 0.49
C ALA A 55 3.24 -5.38 -0.68
N SER A 56 3.63 -5.15 -1.93
CA SER A 56 2.96 -5.71 -3.11
C SER A 56 3.67 -6.94 -3.70
N ALA A 57 4.70 -7.46 -3.02
CA ALA A 57 5.50 -8.59 -3.50
C ALA A 57 4.70 -9.88 -3.70
N ASN A 58 3.60 -10.08 -2.97
CA ASN A 58 2.71 -11.22 -3.19
C ASN A 58 1.94 -11.13 -4.53
N ALA A 59 1.77 -9.94 -5.11
CA ALA A 59 1.12 -9.72 -6.41
C ALA A 59 2.10 -9.63 -7.57
N TYR A 60 3.20 -8.90 -7.39
CA TYR A 60 4.14 -8.56 -8.47
C TYR A 60 5.47 -9.34 -8.40
N GLY A 61 5.56 -10.28 -7.46
CA GLY A 61 6.73 -11.14 -7.26
C GLY A 61 7.84 -10.46 -6.46
N ARG A 62 8.91 -11.23 -6.21
CA ARG A 62 10.05 -10.85 -5.34
C ARG A 62 10.74 -9.56 -5.77
N VAL A 63 10.78 -9.28 -7.08
CA VAL A 63 11.43 -8.09 -7.64
C VAL A 63 10.76 -6.79 -7.18
N ALA A 64 9.47 -6.81 -6.82
CA ALA A 64 8.74 -5.63 -6.35
C ALA A 64 9.29 -5.05 -5.04
N ARG A 65 10.11 -5.81 -4.31
CA ARG A 65 10.81 -5.34 -3.11
C ARG A 65 12.07 -4.51 -3.42
N LEU A 66 12.45 -4.41 -4.69
CA LEU A 66 13.63 -3.69 -5.18
C LEU A 66 13.21 -2.43 -5.94
N LEU A 67 14.09 -1.42 -5.96
CA LEU A 67 13.90 -0.21 -6.76
C LEU A 67 13.61 -0.53 -8.24
N PHE A 68 14.34 -1.50 -8.80
CA PHE A 68 14.13 -1.95 -10.18
C PHE A 68 12.71 -2.47 -10.44
N GLY A 69 12.13 -3.19 -9.47
CA GLY A 69 10.77 -3.73 -9.59
C GLY A 69 9.67 -2.70 -9.44
N ALA A 70 9.97 -1.43 -9.14
CA ALA A 70 8.96 -0.38 -8.98
C ALA A 70 8.32 0.03 -10.32
N LYS A 71 9.03 -0.12 -11.44
CA LYS A 71 8.61 0.41 -12.76
C LYS A 71 7.22 -0.09 -13.19
N HIS A 72 6.99 -1.40 -13.08
CA HIS A 72 5.74 -2.02 -13.52
C HIS A 72 4.53 -1.64 -12.65
N PRO A 73 4.54 -1.87 -11.31
CA PRO A 73 3.41 -1.52 -10.45
C PRO A 73 3.12 -0.02 -10.43
N ASN A 74 4.14 0.85 -10.47
CA ASN A 74 3.94 2.30 -10.47
C ASN A 74 3.30 2.78 -11.77
N ARG A 75 3.73 2.27 -12.93
CA ARG A 75 3.12 2.64 -14.23
C ARG A 75 1.67 2.15 -14.31
N TYR A 76 1.40 0.97 -13.79
CA TYR A 76 0.03 0.45 -13.70
C TYR A 76 -0.83 1.33 -12.80
N LEU A 77 -0.35 1.65 -11.59
CA LEU A 77 -1.04 2.50 -10.63
C LEU A 77 -1.32 3.90 -11.18
N ALA A 78 -0.32 4.55 -11.76
CA ALA A 78 -0.48 5.90 -12.34
C ALA A 78 -1.55 5.92 -13.44
N ARG A 79 -1.55 4.94 -14.34
CA ARG A 79 -2.58 4.80 -15.39
C ARG A 79 -3.96 4.55 -14.80
N HIS A 80 -4.05 3.71 -13.77
CA HIS A 80 -5.31 3.42 -13.10
C HIS A 80 -5.88 4.67 -12.41
N LEU A 81 -5.04 5.42 -11.70
CA LEU A 81 -5.42 6.66 -11.03
C LEU A 81 -5.84 7.73 -12.03
N ALA A 82 -5.08 7.96 -13.11
CA ALA A 82 -5.44 8.92 -14.16
C ALA A 82 -6.83 8.64 -14.75
N ARG A 83 -7.15 7.36 -15.01
CA ARG A 83 -8.47 6.96 -15.51
C ARG A 83 -9.59 7.14 -14.48
N THR A 84 -9.32 6.78 -13.22
CA THR A 84 -10.35 6.78 -12.17
C THR A 84 -10.63 8.18 -11.65
N LEU A 85 -9.60 9.01 -11.49
CA LEU A 85 -9.72 10.41 -11.10
C LEU A 85 -10.30 11.26 -12.23
N GLY A 86 -9.84 11.06 -13.48
CA GLY A 86 -10.43 11.72 -14.64
C GLY A 86 -11.93 11.41 -14.79
N ARG A 87 -12.33 10.15 -14.55
CA ARG A 87 -13.75 9.77 -14.52
C ARG A 87 -14.51 10.42 -13.36
N LYS A 88 -13.94 10.44 -12.15
CA LYS A 88 -14.56 11.13 -11.00
C LYS A 88 -14.76 12.62 -11.26
N MET A 89 -13.78 13.30 -11.84
CA MET A 89 -13.87 14.73 -12.20
C MET A 89 -14.89 14.98 -13.32
N ALA A 90 -14.97 14.11 -14.33
CA ALA A 90 -15.96 14.21 -15.40
C ALA A 90 -17.39 13.86 -14.95
N THR A 91 -17.53 13.09 -13.86
CA THR A 91 -18.84 12.64 -13.33
C THR A 91 -19.29 13.49 -12.13
N GLY A 92 -18.41 14.30 -11.53
CA GLY A 92 -18.66 14.93 -10.23
C GLY A 92 -18.13 16.37 -10.13
N SER A 93 -18.98 17.32 -10.53
CA SER A 93 -19.24 18.56 -9.81
C SER A 93 -19.93 18.25 -8.46
N GLU A 94 -19.33 17.41 -7.63
CA GLU A 94 -19.88 17.02 -6.34
C GLU A 94 -18.80 17.19 -5.27
N SER A 95 -19.11 18.07 -4.32
CA SER A 95 -18.23 18.59 -3.28
C SER A 95 -17.52 17.47 -2.51
N LEU A 96 -16.20 17.61 -2.34
CA LEU A 96 -15.44 16.78 -1.41
C LEU A 96 -16.07 16.92 -0.01
N PRO A 97 -16.39 15.83 0.69
CA PRO A 97 -16.94 15.92 2.03
C PRO A 97 -15.93 16.57 3.01
N SER A 98 -16.42 17.53 3.77
CA SER A 98 -15.70 18.42 4.70
C SER A 98 -15.06 17.75 5.92
N HIS A 99 -15.03 16.41 6.00
CA HIS A 99 -14.58 15.69 7.20
C HIS A 99 -13.12 15.17 7.15
N LEU A 100 -12.33 15.48 6.11
CA LEU A 100 -10.87 15.26 6.14
C LEU A 100 -10.11 16.45 6.76
N GLY A 101 -10.51 16.84 7.96
CA GLY A 101 -9.78 17.78 8.80
C GLY A 101 -8.78 17.05 9.69
N TYR A 102 -7.72 16.45 9.13
CA TYR A 102 -6.60 16.00 9.95
C TYR A 102 -5.69 17.21 10.23
N ARG A 103 -5.99 17.88 11.35
CA ARG A 103 -5.14 18.93 11.93
C ARG A 103 -3.87 18.27 12.46
N TYR A 104 -2.75 18.53 11.79
CA TYR A 104 -1.42 18.13 12.24
C TYR A 104 -0.99 19.10 13.34
N GLU A 105 -1.35 18.80 14.60
CA GLU A 105 -0.78 19.54 15.73
C GLU A 105 0.62 19.02 16.02
N ARG A 106 1.56 19.96 16.00
CA ARG A 106 2.99 19.80 16.20
C ARG A 106 3.24 19.67 17.71
N SER A 107 4.04 18.69 18.13
CA SER A 107 4.71 18.67 19.43
C SER A 107 6.20 18.51 19.19
#